data_AF-A0A7J9HMA5-F1
#
_entry.id   AF-A0A7J9HMA5-F1
#
_cell.length_a   1.000
_cell.length_b   1.000
_cell.length_c   1.000
_cell.angle_alpha   90.00
_cell.angle_beta   90.00
_cell.angle_gamma   90.00
#
_symmetry.space_group_name_H-M   'P 1'
#
loop_
_entity.id
_entity.type
_entity.pdbx_description
1 polymer ?
#
loop_
_entity_poly.entity_id
_entity_poly.type
_entity_poly.pdbx_seq_one_letter_code
_entity_poly.pdbx_strand_id
1 'polypeptide(L)'
;TPPVLPPPPPVPRSASLPPAPPPIHRTASLPPPPPPMAPSNGSGPMPPPPPIPGSAANGAAPPPPPPGSMRLKKATTRLKRSSHMGNLYRNLKGKVEGVPKRGPGAANGGKKSGGGNSGGGKQQGMADALAEMTKRSTYFIQIEEDVQKYEKSIKELRTSISTFKTADMSELIKFNKHVESILEKLTDETQVLARFEGFPGKKLEALRTASALYSKLESMLNELENCKIEPPLGQLLERVERCFDRIKKEVDSLERTKDEEAKKLKGHNIEFDFQILVRIKEAMVDVSSNCMELALKERREANLTANEKSKTKGEAPKKVCSKMLWRAFQFAFRVYTFAGGHDDRADKLTRELAHEIETDPEHQQ
;
A
#
# COMPACT_ATOMS: atom_id res chain seq x y z
N THR A 1 -41.72 4.51 -12.08
CA THR A 1 -40.43 4.48 -11.36
C THR A 1 -39.42 3.72 -12.20
N PRO A 2 -38.22 4.27 -12.47
CA PRO A 2 -37.20 3.60 -13.29
C PRO A 2 -36.52 2.45 -12.51
N PRO A 3 -35.98 1.43 -13.20
CA PRO A 3 -35.23 0.36 -12.57
C PRO A 3 -33.82 0.81 -12.18
N VAL A 4 -33.40 0.52 -10.95
CA VAL A 4 -32.03 0.75 -10.47
C VAL A 4 -31.17 -0.47 -10.78
N LEU A 5 -30.07 -0.27 -11.51
CA LEU A 5 -29.08 -1.30 -11.79
C LEU A 5 -28.22 -1.60 -10.54
N PRO A 6 -27.95 -2.89 -10.21
CA PRO A 6 -27.03 -3.24 -9.15
C PRO A 6 -25.53 -3.14 -9.59
N PRO A 7 -24.61 -2.82 -8.64
CA PRO A 7 -23.18 -2.63 -8.89
C PRO A 7 -22.37 -3.95 -9.10
N PRO A 8 -21.11 -3.87 -9.58
CA PRO A 8 -20.38 -5.00 -10.17
C PRO A 8 -19.73 -5.99 -9.16
N PRO A 9 -19.37 -7.21 -9.61
CA PRO A 9 -18.72 -8.23 -8.78
C PRO A 9 -17.19 -8.03 -8.65
N PRO A 10 -16.60 -8.22 -7.45
CA PRO A 10 -15.15 -8.28 -7.27
C PRO A 10 -14.55 -9.68 -7.56
N VAL A 11 -13.28 -9.64 -7.99
CA VAL A 11 -12.44 -10.76 -8.45
C VAL A 11 -12.11 -11.86 -7.41
N PRO A 12 -11.87 -13.11 -7.84
CA PRO A 12 -11.26 -14.16 -7.03
C PRO A 12 -9.72 -14.26 -7.21
N ARG A 13 -9.00 -14.25 -6.08
CA ARG A 13 -7.62 -14.74 -5.89
C ARG A 13 -7.60 -15.44 -4.51
N SER A 14 -6.93 -16.55 -4.24
CA SER A 14 -6.06 -17.42 -5.06
C SER A 14 -6.27 -18.89 -4.67
N ALA A 15 -5.97 -19.83 -5.57
CA ALA A 15 -5.81 -21.24 -5.21
C ALA A 15 -4.43 -21.50 -4.58
N SER A 16 -4.35 -22.47 -3.66
CA SER A 16 -3.12 -22.88 -2.96
C SER A 16 -2.28 -23.88 -3.76
N LEU A 17 -0.96 -23.83 -3.55
CA LEU A 17 0.05 -24.68 -4.20
C LEU A 17 0.00 -26.16 -3.74
N PRO A 18 0.50 -27.11 -4.57
CA PRO A 18 0.69 -28.51 -4.21
C PRO A 18 1.96 -28.75 -3.35
N PRO A 19 2.11 -29.93 -2.70
CA PRO A 19 3.15 -30.18 -1.69
C PRO A 19 4.55 -30.55 -2.25
N ALA A 20 5.57 -30.41 -1.40
CA ALA A 20 6.99 -30.63 -1.72
C ALA A 20 7.49 -32.07 -1.44
N PRO A 21 8.52 -32.56 -2.16
CA PRO A 21 9.10 -33.91 -2.02
C PRO A 21 10.11 -34.06 -0.85
N PRO A 22 10.50 -35.29 -0.47
CA PRO A 22 11.33 -35.59 0.70
C PRO A 22 12.84 -35.26 0.54
N PRO A 23 13.61 -35.20 1.65
CA PRO A 23 14.98 -34.65 1.65
C PRO A 23 16.03 -35.61 1.07
N ILE A 24 17.04 -35.03 0.41
CA ILE A 24 18.21 -35.73 -0.13
C ILE A 24 19.44 -35.42 0.74
N HIS A 25 20.11 -36.46 1.23
CA HIS A 25 21.42 -36.31 1.87
C HIS A 25 22.49 -35.90 0.85
N ARG A 26 23.24 -34.83 1.13
CA ARG A 26 24.56 -34.60 0.52
C ARG A 26 25.55 -34.07 1.54
N THR A 27 26.69 -34.76 1.62
CA THR A 27 27.87 -34.38 2.38
C THR A 27 28.58 -33.20 1.73
N ALA A 28 28.86 -32.14 2.50
CA ALA A 28 29.81 -31.09 2.14
C ALA A 28 30.53 -30.62 3.41
N SER A 29 31.86 -30.52 3.34
CA SER A 29 32.76 -30.21 4.45
C SER A 29 32.70 -28.75 4.89
N LEU A 30 32.63 -28.51 6.20
CA LEU A 30 32.82 -27.19 6.80
C LEU A 30 34.32 -26.87 6.99
N PRO A 31 34.75 -25.60 6.91
CA PRO A 31 36.09 -25.16 7.31
C PRO A 31 36.24 -25.17 8.86
N PRO A 32 37.48 -25.25 9.38
CA PRO A 32 37.72 -25.38 10.83
C PRO A 32 37.51 -24.06 11.59
N PRO A 33 37.12 -24.13 12.88
CA PRO A 33 37.04 -22.97 13.77
C PRO A 33 38.43 -22.52 14.28
N PRO A 34 38.58 -21.26 14.74
CA PRO A 34 39.82 -20.78 15.35
C PRO A 34 40.10 -21.42 16.72
N PRO A 35 41.37 -21.51 17.15
CA PRO A 35 41.76 -22.19 18.38
C PRO A 35 41.38 -21.42 19.67
N PRO A 36 41.08 -22.11 20.78
CA PRO A 36 40.76 -21.49 22.06
C PRO A 36 42.03 -21.02 22.80
N MET A 37 41.94 -19.86 23.48
CA MET A 37 42.98 -19.38 24.39
C MET A 37 42.87 -20.06 25.77
N ALA A 38 44.01 -20.42 26.34
CA ALA A 38 44.14 -21.04 27.66
C ALA A 38 43.99 -19.99 28.81
N PRO A 39 43.71 -20.43 30.06
CA PRO A 39 43.18 -19.55 31.10
C PRO A 39 44.26 -18.85 31.95
N SER A 40 43.88 -17.71 32.55
CA SER A 40 44.60 -17.10 33.67
C SER A 40 43.75 -17.18 34.95
N ASN A 41 44.36 -17.63 36.05
CA ASN A 41 43.75 -17.66 37.39
C ASN A 41 43.54 -16.26 37.97
N GLY A 42 42.50 -16.05 38.80
CA GLY A 42 42.33 -14.77 39.48
C GLY A 42 41.04 -14.54 40.29
N SER A 43 40.70 -15.44 41.22
CA SER A 43 39.96 -15.18 42.48
C SER A 43 38.90 -14.04 42.60
N GLY A 44 37.63 -14.39 42.86
CA GLY A 44 36.63 -13.48 43.46
C GLY A 44 35.16 -13.88 43.27
N PRO A 45 34.39 -14.23 44.33
CA PRO A 45 32.97 -14.60 44.18
C PRO A 45 32.02 -13.38 44.10
N MET A 46 31.00 -13.47 43.25
CA MET A 46 29.88 -12.51 43.25
C MET A 46 28.93 -12.72 44.45
N PRO A 47 28.33 -11.65 45.02
CA PRO A 47 27.31 -11.77 46.05
C PRO A 47 25.93 -12.15 45.47
N PRO A 48 25.10 -12.92 46.21
CA PRO A 48 23.74 -13.25 45.80
C PRO A 48 22.72 -12.14 46.14
N PRO A 49 21.58 -12.06 45.44
CA PRO A 49 20.48 -11.14 45.79
C PRO A 49 19.69 -11.63 47.04
N PRO A 50 19.09 -10.71 47.82
CA PRO A 50 18.38 -11.06 49.06
C PRO A 50 16.98 -11.67 48.82
N PRO A 51 16.50 -12.57 49.71
CA PRO A 51 15.19 -13.20 49.61
C PRO A 51 14.06 -12.40 50.29
N ILE A 52 12.82 -12.53 49.79
CA ILE A 52 11.60 -12.10 50.49
C ILE A 52 10.79 -13.36 50.92
N PRO A 53 10.37 -13.51 52.19
CA PRO A 53 9.69 -14.72 52.66
C PRO A 53 8.16 -14.71 52.45
N GLY A 54 7.61 -15.90 52.20
CA GLY A 54 6.51 -16.42 53.02
C GLY A 54 5.06 -16.08 52.66
N SER A 55 4.44 -16.97 51.89
CA SER A 55 3.11 -17.52 52.24
C SER A 55 2.94 -18.90 51.62
N ALA A 56 2.75 -19.90 52.47
CA ALA A 56 2.57 -21.30 52.08
C ALA A 56 1.15 -21.77 52.45
N ALA A 57 0.47 -22.44 51.52
CA ALA A 57 -0.65 -23.35 51.80
C ALA A 57 -0.85 -24.35 50.66
N ASN A 58 -0.58 -25.61 50.96
CA ASN A 58 -0.57 -26.82 50.12
C ASN A 58 -1.74 -27.03 49.13
N GLY A 59 -1.44 -27.70 48.00
CA GLY A 59 -2.42 -28.41 47.18
C GLY A 59 -1.82 -29.04 45.91
N ALA A 60 -1.67 -30.37 45.86
CA ALA A 60 -1.36 -31.14 44.64
C ALA A 60 -2.66 -31.63 43.95
N ALA A 61 -2.76 -31.97 42.66
CA ALA A 61 -1.78 -32.01 41.54
C ALA A 61 -2.39 -31.27 40.30
N PRO A 62 -2.45 -31.71 39.01
CA PRO A 62 -2.02 -32.93 38.27
C PRO A 62 -1.02 -32.58 37.09
N PRO A 63 -0.71 -33.46 36.09
CA PRO A 63 0.33 -33.19 35.09
C PRO A 63 -0.13 -32.37 33.85
N PRO A 64 0.80 -31.77 33.08
CA PRO A 64 0.47 -30.79 32.03
C PRO A 64 -0.09 -31.39 30.72
N PRO A 65 -1.06 -30.71 30.06
CA PRO A 65 -1.63 -31.11 28.77
C PRO A 65 -0.79 -30.65 27.55
N PRO A 66 -0.92 -31.31 26.38
CA PRO A 66 -0.14 -31.01 25.18
C PRO A 66 -0.58 -29.72 24.43
N PRO A 67 0.28 -29.14 23.56
CA PRO A 67 0.06 -27.80 22.99
C PRO A 67 -1.07 -27.73 21.96
N GLY A 68 -2.15 -27.00 22.29
CA GLY A 68 -3.28 -26.73 21.41
C GLY A 68 -3.31 -25.29 20.87
N SER A 69 -3.44 -25.14 19.55
CA SER A 69 -3.38 -23.85 18.84
C SER A 69 -4.40 -22.81 19.35
N MET A 70 -3.94 -21.57 19.55
CA MET A 70 -4.76 -20.45 20.02
C MET A 70 -5.78 -19.99 18.98
N ARG A 71 -7.07 -20.21 19.29
CA ARG A 71 -8.18 -19.57 18.56
C ARG A 71 -8.21 -18.06 18.82
N LEU A 72 -8.07 -17.27 17.76
CA LEU A 72 -8.29 -15.83 17.81
C LEU A 72 -9.77 -15.54 18.16
N LYS A 73 -10.00 -14.81 19.26
CA LYS A 73 -11.34 -14.39 19.68
C LYS A 73 -11.92 -13.42 18.64
N LYS A 74 -13.11 -13.67 18.10
CA LYS A 74 -13.85 -12.72 17.27
C LYS A 74 -15.06 -12.16 18.04
N ALA A 75 -15.25 -10.85 17.91
CA ALA A 75 -16.25 -10.07 18.63
C ALA A 75 -17.69 -10.57 18.44
N THR A 76 -18.52 -10.32 19.45
CA THR A 76 -19.96 -10.58 19.49
C THR A 76 -20.74 -9.67 18.54
N THR A 77 -20.70 -9.96 17.24
CA THR A 77 -21.65 -9.36 16.29
C THR A 77 -23.00 -10.08 16.40
N ARG A 78 -24.13 -9.36 16.31
CA ARG A 78 -25.49 -9.94 16.36
C ARG A 78 -25.87 -10.81 15.13
N LEU A 79 -24.95 -10.96 14.17
CA LEU A 79 -25.13 -11.67 12.91
C LEU A 79 -24.53 -13.08 12.98
N LYS A 80 -25.32 -14.06 13.45
CA LYS A 80 -24.96 -15.48 13.30
C LYS A 80 -25.19 -15.92 11.85
N ARG A 81 -24.19 -16.58 11.25
CA ARG A 81 -24.30 -17.18 9.92
C ARG A 81 -25.30 -18.35 9.99
N SER A 82 -26.50 -18.17 9.43
CA SER A 82 -27.51 -19.23 9.40
C SER A 82 -26.99 -20.42 8.58
N SER A 83 -26.81 -21.56 9.25
CA SER A 83 -26.45 -22.83 8.60
C SER A 83 -27.52 -23.31 7.62
N HIS A 84 -28.78 -22.92 7.85
CA HIS A 84 -29.91 -23.29 7.00
C HIS A 84 -29.99 -22.44 5.73
N MET A 85 -29.60 -21.16 5.76
CA MET A 85 -29.72 -20.25 4.60
C MET A 85 -28.92 -20.72 3.37
N GLY A 86 -27.71 -21.27 3.57
CA GLY A 86 -26.92 -21.82 2.47
C GLY A 86 -27.57 -23.03 1.80
N ASN A 87 -28.31 -23.85 2.55
CA ASN A 87 -29.06 -24.98 2.01
C ASN A 87 -30.39 -24.54 1.38
N LEU A 88 -31.05 -23.53 1.94
CA LEU A 88 -32.27 -22.96 1.35
C LEU A 88 -31.96 -22.28 0.01
N TYR A 89 -30.88 -21.51 -0.09
CA TYR A 89 -30.41 -20.93 -1.36
C TYR A 89 -30.10 -22.03 -2.39
N ARG A 90 -29.42 -23.11 -1.99
CA ARG A 90 -29.11 -24.24 -2.88
C ARG A 90 -30.37 -24.96 -3.37
N ASN A 91 -31.36 -25.17 -2.51
CA ASN A 91 -32.66 -25.77 -2.85
C ASN A 91 -33.51 -24.84 -3.74
N LEU A 92 -33.53 -23.54 -3.46
CA LEU A 92 -34.26 -22.57 -4.28
C LEU A 92 -33.61 -22.41 -5.65
N LYS A 93 -32.27 -22.31 -5.72
CA LYS A 93 -31.52 -22.28 -6.98
C LYS A 93 -31.77 -23.55 -7.80
N GLY A 94 -31.73 -24.74 -7.18
CA GLY A 94 -32.07 -26.00 -7.84
C GLY A 94 -33.53 -26.13 -8.30
N LYS A 95 -34.48 -25.42 -7.67
CA LYS A 95 -35.88 -25.34 -8.09
C LYS A 95 -36.14 -24.30 -9.19
N VAL A 96 -35.40 -23.19 -9.19
CA VAL A 96 -35.52 -22.07 -10.13
C VAL A 96 -34.78 -22.35 -11.44
N GLU A 97 -33.56 -22.91 -11.36
CA GLU A 97 -32.72 -23.22 -12.53
C GLU A 97 -32.98 -24.63 -13.10
N GLY A 98 -33.99 -25.34 -12.58
CA GLY A 98 -34.60 -26.51 -13.23
C GLY A 98 -33.62 -27.61 -13.66
N VAL A 99 -32.99 -28.30 -12.70
CA VAL A 99 -32.18 -29.49 -13.04
C VAL A 99 -33.07 -30.57 -13.66
N PRO A 100 -32.78 -31.07 -14.88
CA PRO A 100 -33.49 -32.19 -15.46
C PRO A 100 -33.24 -33.45 -14.61
N LYS A 101 -34.32 -34.17 -14.28
CA LYS A 101 -34.26 -35.41 -13.49
C LYS A 101 -33.26 -36.41 -14.07
N ARG A 102 -32.27 -36.83 -13.26
CA ARG A 102 -32.09 -38.24 -12.90
C ARG A 102 -31.04 -38.45 -11.79
N GLY A 103 -31.47 -39.10 -10.70
CA GLY A 103 -30.64 -40.11 -10.03
C GLY A 103 -30.64 -41.42 -10.86
N PRO A 104 -30.15 -42.56 -10.35
CA PRO A 104 -30.38 -42.98 -8.96
C PRO A 104 -29.20 -43.68 -8.25
N GLY A 105 -29.35 -43.86 -6.94
CA GLY A 105 -28.81 -45.00 -6.21
C GLY A 105 -29.97 -45.79 -5.59
N ALA A 106 -29.84 -47.12 -5.55
CA ALA A 106 -30.74 -48.12 -4.93
C ALA A 106 -31.94 -48.66 -5.75
N ALA A 107 -31.69 -49.85 -6.32
CA ALA A 107 -32.47 -51.10 -6.19
C ALA A 107 -33.87 -51.31 -6.83
N ASN A 108 -33.95 -52.48 -7.50
CA ASN A 108 -35.10 -53.34 -7.81
C ASN A 108 -36.23 -52.85 -8.73
N GLY A 109 -36.48 -53.65 -9.79
CA GLY A 109 -37.83 -53.78 -10.37
C GLY A 109 -37.93 -53.97 -11.89
N GLY A 110 -37.79 -55.21 -12.39
CA GLY A 110 -38.68 -55.72 -13.44
C GLY A 110 -38.46 -55.38 -14.93
N LYS A 111 -37.93 -56.37 -15.67
CA LYS A 111 -38.36 -56.86 -17.00
C LYS A 111 -38.47 -55.89 -18.22
N LYS A 112 -37.59 -56.22 -19.19
CA LYS A 112 -37.82 -56.49 -20.64
C LYS A 112 -37.96 -55.34 -21.66
N SER A 113 -37.27 -55.59 -22.79
CA SER A 113 -37.41 -55.03 -24.14
C SER A 113 -36.93 -53.58 -24.34
N GLY A 114 -36.10 -53.27 -25.34
CA GLY A 114 -35.36 -54.13 -26.28
C GLY A 114 -34.70 -53.33 -27.42
N GLY A 115 -33.53 -53.80 -27.90
CA GLY A 115 -32.91 -53.40 -29.19
C GLY A 115 -32.30 -51.99 -29.31
N GLY A 116 -31.18 -51.85 -30.04
CA GLY A 116 -30.76 -50.54 -30.59
C GLY A 116 -29.31 -50.10 -30.36
N ASN A 117 -28.38 -50.83 -30.99
CA ASN A 117 -26.95 -50.59 -31.22
C ASN A 117 -26.33 -49.15 -31.16
N SER A 118 -25.02 -49.12 -30.89
CA SER A 118 -24.00 -48.13 -31.36
C SER A 118 -23.60 -46.93 -30.48
N GLY A 119 -22.28 -46.85 -30.20
CA GLY A 119 -21.51 -45.63 -30.46
C GLY A 119 -21.18 -44.71 -29.29
N GLY A 120 -20.17 -45.06 -28.48
CA GLY A 120 -19.45 -44.07 -27.68
C GLY A 120 -18.61 -43.15 -28.58
N GLY A 121 -18.59 -41.84 -28.31
CA GLY A 121 -17.73 -40.88 -29.04
C GLY A 121 -18.41 -39.58 -29.48
N LYS A 122 -18.97 -38.79 -28.56
CA LYS A 122 -19.52 -37.44 -28.87
C LYS A 122 -19.17 -36.33 -27.87
N GLN A 123 -18.23 -36.55 -26.95
CA GLN A 123 -17.77 -35.48 -26.05
C GLN A 123 -16.73 -34.57 -26.72
N GLN A 124 -15.89 -35.14 -27.60
CA GLN A 124 -14.89 -34.43 -28.41
C GLN A 124 -15.53 -33.34 -29.30
N GLY A 125 -16.53 -33.72 -30.12
CA GLY A 125 -17.16 -32.80 -31.08
C GLY A 125 -17.91 -31.60 -30.47
N MET A 126 -18.36 -31.68 -29.21
CA MET A 126 -18.97 -30.53 -28.53
C MET A 126 -17.91 -29.57 -27.98
N ALA A 127 -16.77 -30.09 -27.52
CA ALA A 127 -15.61 -29.29 -27.12
C ALA A 127 -14.96 -28.63 -28.35
N ASP A 128 -14.82 -29.36 -29.45
CA ASP A 128 -14.28 -28.82 -30.72
C ASP A 128 -15.23 -27.75 -31.31
N ALA A 129 -16.54 -27.95 -31.29
CA ALA A 129 -17.50 -26.93 -31.72
C ALA A 129 -17.47 -25.67 -30.83
N LEU A 130 -17.27 -25.81 -29.51
CA LEU A 130 -17.08 -24.67 -28.60
C LEU A 130 -15.74 -23.98 -28.84
N ALA A 131 -14.67 -24.72 -29.12
CA ALA A 131 -13.37 -24.16 -29.49
C ALA A 131 -13.43 -23.44 -30.85
N GLU A 132 -14.15 -23.98 -31.83
CA GLU A 132 -14.39 -23.36 -33.14
C GLU A 132 -15.24 -22.08 -33.00
N MET A 133 -16.30 -22.10 -32.20
CA MET A 133 -17.14 -20.92 -31.95
C MET A 133 -16.39 -19.84 -31.16
N THR A 134 -15.51 -20.24 -30.24
CA THR A 134 -14.60 -19.33 -29.52
C THR A 134 -13.57 -18.72 -30.47
N LYS A 135 -12.95 -19.52 -31.35
CA LYS A 135 -11.99 -19.07 -32.37
C LYS A 135 -12.62 -18.18 -33.45
N ARG A 136 -13.93 -18.34 -33.72
CA ARG A 136 -14.74 -17.47 -34.59
C ARG A 136 -15.31 -16.24 -33.86
N SER A 137 -15.11 -16.10 -32.55
CA SER A 137 -15.53 -14.90 -31.83
C SER A 137 -14.72 -13.69 -32.32
N THR A 138 -15.41 -12.58 -32.55
CA THR A 138 -14.81 -11.30 -33.00
C THR A 138 -13.65 -10.86 -32.10
N TYR A 139 -13.74 -11.11 -30.78
CA TYR A 139 -12.69 -10.83 -29.80
C TYR A 139 -11.38 -11.61 -30.06
N PHE A 140 -11.46 -12.91 -30.37
CA PHE A 140 -10.26 -13.70 -30.66
C PHE A 140 -9.67 -13.34 -32.02
N ILE A 141 -10.52 -13.00 -33.01
CA ILE A 141 -10.08 -12.47 -34.30
C ILE A 141 -9.31 -11.15 -34.11
N GLN A 142 -9.85 -10.21 -33.33
CA GLN A 142 -9.18 -8.94 -33.00
C GLN A 142 -7.83 -9.14 -32.30
N ILE A 143 -7.69 -10.12 -31.40
CA ILE A 143 -6.41 -10.45 -30.78
C ILE A 143 -5.39 -10.96 -31.82
N GLU A 144 -5.77 -11.86 -32.72
CA GLU A 144 -4.86 -12.35 -33.77
C GLU A 144 -4.52 -11.24 -34.78
N GLU A 145 -5.47 -10.35 -35.10
CA GLU A 145 -5.24 -9.15 -35.92
C GLU A 145 -4.24 -8.20 -35.26
N ASP A 146 -4.39 -7.90 -33.96
CA ASP A 146 -3.46 -7.05 -33.20
C ASP A 146 -2.06 -7.68 -33.10
N VAL A 147 -1.98 -9.00 -32.87
CA VAL A 147 -0.70 -9.75 -32.86
C VAL A 147 0.05 -9.58 -34.18
N GLN A 148 -0.64 -9.67 -35.32
CA GLN A 148 -0.03 -9.48 -36.65
C GLN A 148 0.28 -8.01 -36.94
N LYS A 149 -0.68 -7.11 -36.68
CA LYS A 149 -0.60 -5.68 -37.00
C LYS A 149 0.51 -4.97 -36.21
N TYR A 150 0.68 -5.32 -34.93
CA TYR A 150 1.67 -4.70 -34.05
C TYR A 150 2.90 -5.58 -33.81
N GLU A 151 3.06 -6.70 -34.54
CA GLU A 151 4.12 -7.69 -34.34
C GLU A 151 5.52 -7.05 -34.26
N LYS A 152 5.83 -6.17 -35.21
CA LYS A 152 7.10 -5.45 -35.29
C LYS A 152 7.30 -4.55 -34.08
N SER A 153 6.31 -3.72 -33.75
CA SER A 153 6.36 -2.80 -32.61
C SER A 153 6.47 -3.53 -31.28
N ILE A 154 5.81 -4.68 -31.11
CA ILE A 154 5.91 -5.49 -29.89
C ILE A 154 7.27 -6.19 -29.78
N LYS A 155 7.86 -6.65 -30.89
CA LYS A 155 9.23 -7.21 -30.93
C LYS A 155 10.30 -6.14 -30.62
N GLU A 156 10.14 -4.93 -31.15
CA GLU A 156 10.97 -3.78 -30.80
C GLU A 156 10.80 -3.43 -29.32
N LEU A 157 9.57 -3.28 -28.84
CA LEU A 157 9.22 -2.99 -27.45
C LEU A 157 9.77 -4.03 -26.46
N ARG A 158 9.68 -5.32 -26.79
CA ARG A 158 10.29 -6.43 -26.04
C ARG A 158 11.79 -6.18 -25.86
N THR A 159 12.48 -5.83 -26.94
CA THR A 159 13.92 -5.60 -26.95
C THR A 159 14.26 -4.38 -26.11
N SER A 160 13.58 -3.25 -26.36
CA SER A 160 13.73 -2.00 -25.61
C SER A 160 13.48 -2.19 -24.12
N ILE A 161 12.37 -2.79 -23.69
CA ILE A 161 12.11 -3.05 -22.26
C ILE A 161 13.18 -3.98 -21.68
N SER A 162 13.61 -5.01 -22.40
CA SER A 162 14.63 -5.95 -21.90
C SER A 162 15.97 -5.26 -21.65
N THR A 163 16.42 -4.40 -22.57
CA THR A 163 17.71 -3.70 -22.51
C THR A 163 17.68 -2.42 -21.67
N PHE A 164 16.52 -1.77 -21.51
CA PHE A 164 16.39 -0.48 -20.81
C PHE A 164 17.02 -0.49 -19.41
N LYS A 165 17.85 0.50 -19.13
CA LYS A 165 18.39 0.77 -17.79
C LYS A 165 18.36 2.28 -17.61
N THR A 166 18.03 2.75 -16.43
CA THR A 166 18.13 4.18 -16.11
C THR A 166 18.30 4.41 -14.62
N ALA A 167 18.92 5.55 -14.31
CA ALA A 167 18.94 6.18 -13.00
C ALA A 167 18.25 7.57 -13.02
N ASP A 168 17.81 8.06 -14.19
CA ASP A 168 17.01 9.28 -14.32
C ASP A 168 15.52 8.95 -14.32
N MET A 169 14.79 9.56 -13.39
CA MET A 169 13.35 9.39 -13.27
C MET A 169 12.59 10.08 -14.41
N SER A 170 13.19 11.09 -15.05
CA SER A 170 12.65 11.74 -16.24
C SER A 170 12.70 10.80 -17.46
N GLU A 171 13.83 10.13 -17.68
CA GLU A 171 13.95 9.02 -18.65
C GLU A 171 12.97 7.89 -18.35
N LEU A 172 12.87 7.44 -17.09
CA LEU A 172 11.93 6.40 -16.67
C LEU A 172 10.48 6.74 -17.07
N ILE A 173 10.02 7.95 -16.75
CA ILE A 173 8.67 8.41 -17.09
C ILE A 173 8.49 8.53 -18.61
N LYS A 174 9.46 9.13 -19.33
CA LYS A 174 9.39 9.26 -20.80
C LYS A 174 9.33 7.89 -21.48
N PHE A 175 10.17 6.94 -21.04
CA PHE A 175 10.20 5.59 -21.57
C PHE A 175 8.90 4.85 -21.26
N ASN A 176 8.40 4.90 -20.02
CA ASN A 176 7.13 4.28 -19.66
C ASN A 176 5.97 4.87 -20.48
N LYS A 177 5.87 6.19 -20.65
CA LYS A 177 4.86 6.82 -21.51
C LYS A 177 4.94 6.34 -22.98
N HIS A 178 6.15 6.19 -23.53
CA HIS A 178 6.33 5.64 -24.87
C HIS A 178 5.86 4.17 -24.97
N VAL A 179 6.19 3.35 -23.97
CA VAL A 179 5.75 1.95 -23.85
C VAL A 179 4.22 1.88 -23.79
N GLU A 180 3.58 2.62 -22.89
CA GLU A 180 2.12 2.62 -22.76
C GLU A 180 1.44 3.10 -24.04
N SER A 181 1.99 4.08 -24.78
CA SER A 181 1.39 4.52 -26.05
C SER A 181 1.48 3.49 -27.20
N ILE A 182 2.29 2.44 -27.05
CA ILE A 182 2.25 1.29 -27.96
C ILE A 182 1.20 0.28 -27.48
N LEU A 183 1.13 0.04 -26.16
CA LEU A 183 0.23 -0.95 -25.56
C LEU A 183 -1.25 -0.52 -25.52
N GLU A 184 -1.53 0.78 -25.42
CA GLU A 184 -2.90 1.36 -25.45
C GLU A 184 -3.66 1.07 -26.76
N LYS A 185 -2.94 0.67 -27.81
CA LYS A 185 -3.46 0.38 -29.15
C LYS A 185 -3.92 -1.07 -29.32
N LEU A 186 -3.71 -1.91 -28.30
CA LEU A 186 -4.06 -3.33 -28.27
C LEU A 186 -5.46 -3.51 -27.66
N THR A 187 -6.29 -4.34 -28.28
CA THR A 187 -7.64 -4.69 -27.79
C THR A 187 -7.60 -5.40 -26.44
N ASP A 188 -6.60 -6.28 -26.26
CA ASP A 188 -6.31 -6.96 -24.99
C ASP A 188 -4.79 -7.13 -24.87
N GLU A 189 -4.15 -6.21 -24.13
CA GLU A 189 -2.70 -6.24 -23.89
C GLU A 189 -2.24 -7.61 -23.37
N THR A 190 -2.97 -8.20 -22.41
CA THR A 190 -2.53 -9.43 -21.75
C THR A 190 -2.53 -10.61 -22.73
N GLN A 191 -3.58 -10.75 -23.54
CA GLN A 191 -3.69 -11.85 -24.49
C GLN A 191 -2.77 -11.66 -25.71
N VAL A 192 -2.62 -10.42 -26.20
CA VAL A 192 -1.70 -10.12 -27.31
C VAL A 192 -0.26 -10.37 -26.88
N LEU A 193 0.20 -9.80 -25.75
CA LEU A 193 1.57 -9.99 -25.26
C LEU A 193 1.88 -11.44 -24.90
N ALA A 194 0.88 -12.23 -24.46
CA ALA A 194 1.05 -13.66 -24.20
C ALA A 194 1.44 -14.49 -25.43
N ARG A 195 1.22 -13.99 -26.66
CA ARG A 195 1.69 -14.66 -27.90
C ARG A 195 3.17 -14.42 -28.20
N PHE A 196 3.83 -13.48 -27.52
CA PHE A 196 5.24 -13.16 -27.73
C PHE A 196 6.11 -13.84 -26.66
N GLU A 197 6.54 -15.07 -26.94
CA GLU A 197 7.33 -15.89 -26.00
C GLU A 197 8.54 -15.13 -25.43
N GLY A 198 8.64 -15.04 -24.10
CA GLY A 198 9.74 -14.33 -23.44
C GLY A 198 9.63 -12.80 -23.49
N PHE A 199 8.43 -12.25 -23.64
CA PHE A 199 8.16 -10.84 -23.38
C PHE A 199 8.48 -10.48 -21.90
N PRO A 200 9.18 -9.36 -21.61
CA PRO A 200 9.67 -9.01 -20.28
C PRO A 200 8.59 -8.45 -19.33
N GLY A 201 7.43 -9.10 -19.23
CA GLY A 201 6.26 -8.60 -18.49
C GLY A 201 6.54 -8.23 -17.03
N LYS A 202 7.37 -8.99 -16.31
CA LYS A 202 7.78 -8.64 -14.93
C LYS A 202 8.51 -7.28 -14.85
N LYS A 203 9.31 -6.96 -15.86
CA LYS A 203 10.04 -5.69 -15.95
C LYS A 203 9.13 -4.55 -16.41
N LEU A 204 8.17 -4.82 -17.30
CA LEU A 204 7.11 -3.87 -17.64
C LEU A 204 6.32 -3.45 -16.39
N GLU A 205 5.87 -4.40 -15.58
CA GLU A 205 5.17 -4.10 -14.32
C GLU A 205 6.06 -3.36 -13.31
N ALA A 206 7.36 -3.63 -13.26
CA ALA A 206 8.31 -2.86 -12.45
C ALA A 206 8.46 -1.40 -12.96
N LEU A 207 8.51 -1.18 -14.28
CA LEU A 207 8.54 0.16 -14.89
C LEU A 207 7.27 0.94 -14.58
N ARG A 208 6.10 0.31 -14.74
CA ARG A 208 4.78 0.89 -14.38
C ARG A 208 4.72 1.28 -12.91
N THR A 209 5.13 0.37 -12.02
CA THR A 209 5.17 0.61 -10.57
C THR A 209 6.09 1.78 -10.22
N ALA A 210 7.31 1.81 -10.78
CA ALA A 210 8.28 2.87 -10.51
C ALA A 210 7.85 4.23 -11.07
N SER A 211 7.35 4.26 -12.31
CA SER A 211 6.81 5.46 -12.97
C SER A 211 5.64 6.06 -12.18
N ALA A 212 4.68 5.22 -11.77
CA ALA A 212 3.54 5.65 -10.96
C ALA A 212 3.96 6.12 -9.55
N LEU A 213 4.92 5.43 -8.92
CA LEU A 213 5.45 5.82 -7.61
C LEU A 213 6.14 7.19 -7.67
N TYR A 214 7.07 7.39 -8.62
CA TYR A 214 7.77 8.67 -8.75
C TYR A 214 6.79 9.80 -9.13
N SER A 215 5.86 9.56 -10.07
CA SER A 215 4.82 10.55 -10.43
C SER A 215 3.95 10.95 -9.23
N LYS A 216 3.66 10.03 -8.30
CA LYS A 216 2.95 10.33 -7.05
C LYS A 216 3.77 11.21 -6.10
N LEU A 217 5.07 10.94 -5.96
CA LEU A 217 6.00 11.73 -5.14
C LEU A 217 6.18 13.13 -5.73
N GLU A 218 6.40 13.22 -7.04
CA GLU A 218 6.51 14.47 -7.78
C GLU A 218 5.21 15.30 -7.69
N SER A 219 4.04 14.68 -7.74
CA SER A 219 2.77 15.38 -7.50
C SER A 219 2.65 15.94 -6.09
N MET A 220 3.16 15.25 -5.05
CA MET A 220 3.16 15.78 -3.68
C MET A 220 4.16 16.92 -3.51
N LEU A 221 5.33 16.84 -4.15
CA LEU A 221 6.33 17.91 -4.15
C LEU A 221 5.77 19.18 -4.82
N ASN A 222 5.20 19.04 -6.02
CA ASN A 222 4.53 20.14 -6.73
C ASN A 222 3.37 20.75 -5.92
N GLU A 223 2.61 19.95 -5.15
CA GLU A 223 1.53 20.48 -4.29
C GLU A 223 2.07 21.35 -3.14
N LEU A 224 3.27 21.07 -2.64
CA LEU A 224 3.96 21.88 -1.61
C LEU A 224 4.57 23.14 -2.21
N GLU A 225 5.32 23.04 -3.30
CA GLU A 225 5.95 24.17 -3.98
C GLU A 225 4.92 25.20 -4.47
N ASN A 226 3.75 24.74 -4.91
CA ASN A 226 2.64 25.60 -5.34
C ASN A 226 1.64 25.94 -4.20
N CYS A 227 1.99 25.67 -2.93
CA CYS A 227 1.12 25.94 -1.80
C CYS A 227 1.06 27.45 -1.50
N LYS A 228 -0.01 28.11 -1.94
CA LYS A 228 -0.24 29.53 -1.68
C LYS A 228 -0.49 29.81 -0.20
N ILE A 229 0.47 30.48 0.44
CA ILE A 229 0.38 30.93 1.82
C ILE A 229 -0.02 32.42 1.84
N GLU A 230 -1.33 32.67 1.85
CA GLU A 230 -1.92 34.03 1.80
C GLU A 230 -2.88 34.23 3.01
N PRO A 231 -3.06 35.47 3.52
CA PRO A 231 -4.01 35.77 4.60
C PRO A 231 -5.47 35.39 4.23
N PRO A 232 -6.33 35.03 5.20
CA PRO A 232 -6.08 34.94 6.64
C PRO A 232 -5.55 33.57 7.07
N LEU A 233 -4.48 33.56 7.87
CA LEU A 233 -3.76 32.35 8.29
C LEU A 233 -4.65 31.29 8.96
N GLY A 234 -5.67 31.70 9.72
CA GLY A 234 -6.55 30.79 10.45
C GLY A 234 -7.25 29.72 9.59
N GLN A 235 -7.67 30.07 8.37
CA GLN A 235 -8.27 29.12 7.42
C GLN A 235 -7.21 28.33 6.65
N LEU A 236 -6.07 28.98 6.40
CA LEU A 236 -4.94 28.38 5.69
C LEU A 236 -4.30 27.22 6.48
N LEU A 237 -4.11 27.38 7.79
CA LEU A 237 -3.50 26.35 8.65
C LEU A 237 -4.27 25.02 8.60
N GLU A 238 -5.61 25.03 8.55
CA GLU A 238 -6.39 23.79 8.43
C GLU A 238 -6.16 23.06 7.10
N ARG A 239 -5.92 23.80 6.02
CA ARG A 239 -5.59 23.23 4.70
C ARG A 239 -4.17 22.67 4.70
N VAL A 240 -3.23 23.43 5.25
CA VAL A 240 -1.80 23.06 5.31
C VAL A 240 -1.56 21.87 6.24
N GLU A 241 -2.15 21.85 7.44
CA GLU A 241 -2.10 20.71 8.38
C GLU A 241 -2.67 19.43 7.74
N ARG A 242 -3.79 19.53 7.01
CA ARG A 242 -4.39 18.39 6.30
C ARG A 242 -3.51 17.90 5.14
N CYS A 243 -2.85 18.81 4.44
CA CYS A 243 -1.87 18.48 3.40
C CYS A 243 -0.68 17.72 4.02
N PHE A 244 -0.13 18.25 5.11
CA PHE A 244 0.92 17.64 5.92
C PHE A 244 0.54 16.24 6.40
N ASP A 245 -0.62 16.04 7.02
CA ASP A 245 -1.03 14.73 7.54
C ASP A 245 -1.11 13.66 6.43
N ARG A 246 -1.58 14.02 5.24
CA ARG A 246 -1.62 13.14 4.07
C ARG A 246 -0.20 12.83 3.56
N ILE A 247 0.62 13.85 3.34
CA ILE A 247 1.98 13.70 2.79
C ILE A 247 2.86 12.92 3.78
N LYS A 248 2.81 13.27 5.06
CA LYS A 248 3.50 12.56 6.14
C LYS A 248 3.14 11.07 6.13
N LYS A 249 1.86 10.72 6.05
CA LYS A 249 1.43 9.32 6.01
C LYS A 249 2.01 8.55 4.82
N GLU A 250 2.05 9.17 3.65
CA GLU A 250 2.57 8.56 2.42
C GLU A 250 4.10 8.41 2.47
N VAL A 251 4.82 9.45 2.88
CA VAL A 251 6.29 9.43 3.05
C VAL A 251 6.69 8.45 4.14
N ASP A 252 6.09 8.52 5.34
CA ASP A 252 6.31 7.56 6.42
C ASP A 252 6.07 6.10 5.95
N SER A 253 5.05 5.87 5.12
CA SER A 253 4.74 4.53 4.59
C SER A 253 5.82 4.04 3.65
N LEU A 254 6.30 4.90 2.74
CA LEU A 254 7.32 4.56 1.77
C LEU A 254 8.70 4.41 2.41
N GLU A 255 9.06 5.24 3.41
CA GLU A 255 10.33 5.11 4.13
C GLU A 255 10.51 3.74 4.79
N ARG A 256 9.42 3.08 5.20
CA ARG A 256 9.45 1.71 5.76
C ARG A 256 9.66 0.61 4.73
N THR A 257 9.32 0.85 3.45
CA THR A 257 9.41 -0.16 2.38
C THR A 257 10.47 0.18 1.32
N LYS A 258 11.15 1.33 1.45
CA LYS A 258 12.09 1.85 0.44
C LYS A 258 13.19 0.86 0.08
N ASP A 259 13.75 0.12 1.04
CA ASP A 259 14.87 -0.79 0.78
C ASP A 259 14.41 -2.05 0.03
N GLU A 260 13.19 -2.51 0.26
CA GLU A 260 12.57 -3.63 -0.47
C GLU A 260 12.24 -3.24 -1.91
N GLU A 261 11.62 -2.07 -2.10
CA GLU A 261 11.31 -1.53 -3.44
C GLU A 261 12.60 -1.18 -4.21
N ALA A 262 13.60 -0.56 -3.57
CA ALA A 262 14.91 -0.29 -4.16
C ALA A 262 15.57 -1.58 -4.67
N LYS A 263 15.59 -2.64 -3.86
CA LYS A 263 16.15 -3.94 -4.24
C LYS A 263 15.39 -4.60 -5.39
N LYS A 264 14.05 -4.53 -5.37
CA LYS A 264 13.16 -5.04 -6.41
C LYS A 264 13.34 -4.32 -7.75
N LEU A 265 13.39 -2.99 -7.74
CA LEU A 265 13.61 -2.17 -8.94
C LEU A 265 15.04 -2.32 -9.48
N LYS A 266 16.05 -2.37 -8.60
CA LYS A 266 17.45 -2.62 -8.99
C LYS A 266 17.64 -4.00 -9.62
N GLY A 267 16.90 -5.02 -9.17
CA GLY A 267 16.82 -6.33 -9.83
C GLY A 267 16.30 -6.28 -11.28
N HIS A 268 15.61 -5.20 -11.66
CA HIS A 268 15.18 -4.92 -13.03
C HIS A 268 16.06 -3.90 -13.78
N ASN A 269 17.20 -3.47 -13.21
CA ASN A 269 18.07 -2.39 -13.70
C ASN A 269 17.40 -1.00 -13.71
N ILE A 270 16.49 -0.75 -12.76
CA ILE A 270 15.89 0.57 -12.52
C ILE A 270 16.47 1.07 -11.19
N GLU A 271 17.27 2.13 -11.23
CA GLU A 271 17.81 2.76 -10.03
C GLU A 271 16.90 3.93 -9.64
N PHE A 272 16.06 3.73 -8.63
CA PHE A 272 15.02 4.69 -8.24
C PHE A 272 15.60 5.80 -7.35
N ASP A 273 15.37 7.07 -7.71
CA ASP A 273 15.79 8.21 -6.89
C ASP A 273 14.87 8.40 -5.68
N PHE A 274 15.37 8.03 -4.50
CA PHE A 274 14.69 8.30 -3.22
C PHE A 274 15.03 9.69 -2.63
N GLN A 275 15.92 10.50 -3.24
CA GLN A 275 16.20 11.87 -2.78
C GLN A 275 14.97 12.78 -2.91
N ILE A 276 14.00 12.43 -3.76
CA ILE A 276 12.70 13.10 -3.79
C ILE A 276 11.98 13.10 -2.42
N LEU A 277 12.25 12.13 -1.53
CA LEU A 277 11.71 12.14 -0.17
C LEU A 277 12.35 13.22 0.72
N VAL A 278 13.62 13.53 0.49
CA VAL A 278 14.32 14.64 1.15
C VAL A 278 13.75 15.96 0.63
N ARG A 279 13.62 16.11 -0.69
CA ARG A 279 12.98 17.30 -1.32
C ARG A 279 11.56 17.56 -0.83
N ILE A 280 10.74 16.52 -0.63
CA ILE A 280 9.39 16.66 -0.05
C ILE A 280 9.44 17.12 1.42
N LYS A 281 10.44 16.67 2.20
CA LYS A 281 10.64 17.12 3.58
C LYS A 281 11.10 18.59 3.63
N GLU A 282 12.03 18.98 2.77
CA GLU A 282 12.51 20.37 2.61
C GLU A 282 11.36 21.30 2.20
N ALA A 283 10.60 20.97 1.15
CA ALA A 283 9.45 21.77 0.73
C ALA A 283 8.34 21.88 1.81
N MET A 284 8.23 20.90 2.72
CA MET A 284 7.34 21.00 3.88
C MET A 284 7.86 21.98 4.94
N VAL A 285 9.19 22.04 5.14
CA VAL A 285 9.84 23.05 6.00
C VAL A 285 9.61 24.45 5.42
N ASP A 286 9.73 24.64 4.10
CA ASP A 286 9.41 25.91 3.44
C ASP A 286 7.95 26.34 3.64
N VAL A 287 6.99 25.43 3.42
CA VAL A 287 5.57 25.68 3.69
C VAL A 287 5.33 26.08 5.16
N SER A 288 6.00 25.42 6.10
CA SER A 288 5.94 25.77 7.52
C SER A 288 6.52 27.15 7.81
N SER A 289 7.68 27.48 7.24
CA SER A 289 8.34 28.78 7.39
C SER A 289 7.46 29.91 6.85
N ASN A 290 6.84 29.72 5.69
CA ASN A 290 5.88 30.65 5.12
C ASN A 290 4.68 30.88 6.06
N CYS A 291 4.14 29.81 6.68
CA CYS A 291 3.08 29.94 7.69
C CYS A 291 3.53 30.72 8.94
N MET A 292 4.78 30.54 9.41
CA MET A 292 5.33 31.30 10.55
C MET A 292 5.52 32.79 10.20
N GLU A 293 6.04 33.10 9.02
CA GLU A 293 6.19 34.48 8.53
C GLU A 293 4.84 35.20 8.44
N LEU A 294 3.82 34.52 7.89
CA LEU A 294 2.46 35.05 7.83
C LEU A 294 1.87 35.27 9.24
N ALA A 295 2.13 34.36 10.19
CA ALA A 295 1.67 34.51 11.57
C ALA A 295 2.28 35.75 12.26
N LEU A 296 3.60 35.93 12.13
CA LEU A 296 4.33 37.08 12.63
C LEU A 296 3.87 38.38 11.96
N LYS A 297 3.60 38.35 10.66
CA LYS A 297 3.07 39.51 9.90
C LYS A 297 1.68 39.92 10.38
N GLU A 298 0.73 39.00 10.43
CA GLU A 298 -0.64 39.28 10.90
C GLU A 298 -0.64 39.82 12.35
N ARG A 299 0.24 39.33 13.23
CA ARG A 299 0.42 39.90 14.58
C ARG A 299 0.95 41.33 14.56
N ARG A 300 1.99 41.62 13.75
CA ARG A 300 2.56 42.98 13.63
C ARG A 300 1.50 43.98 13.14
N GLU A 301 0.67 43.59 12.16
CA GLU A 301 -0.44 44.40 11.65
C GLU A 301 -1.57 44.59 12.69
N ALA A 302 -1.92 43.54 13.45
CA ALA A 302 -2.87 43.63 14.56
C ALA A 302 -2.37 44.57 15.68
N ASN A 303 -1.08 44.56 16.00
CA ASN A 303 -0.48 45.43 17.00
C ASN A 303 -0.48 46.91 16.56
N LEU A 304 -0.15 47.20 15.30
CA LEU A 304 -0.21 48.56 14.75
C LEU A 304 -1.64 49.12 14.79
N THR A 305 -2.61 48.36 14.29
CA THR A 305 -4.03 48.78 14.26
C THR A 305 -4.67 48.90 15.65
N ALA A 306 -4.17 48.16 16.64
CA ALA A 306 -4.56 48.32 18.04
C ALA A 306 -3.99 49.61 18.67
N ASN A 307 -2.79 50.04 18.27
CA ASN A 307 -2.14 51.24 18.82
C ASN A 307 -2.79 52.53 18.30
N GLU A 308 -3.19 52.57 17.03
CA GLU A 308 -3.91 53.71 16.42
C GLU A 308 -5.35 53.90 16.97
N LYS A 309 -6.00 52.82 17.45
CA LYS A 309 -7.43 52.82 17.85
C LYS A 309 -7.64 52.84 19.37
N SER A 310 -6.71 53.43 20.12
CA SER A 310 -6.71 53.38 21.59
C SER A 310 -7.85 54.18 22.25
N LYS A 311 -9.03 53.55 22.40
CA LYS A 311 -10.02 53.73 23.51
C LYS A 311 -11.34 52.94 23.31
N THR A 312 -11.31 51.59 23.31
CA THR A 312 -12.29 50.71 24.00
C THR A 312 -12.07 49.20 23.68
N LYS A 313 -12.20 48.34 24.70
CA LYS A 313 -12.30 46.84 24.64
C LYS A 313 -11.46 46.11 23.58
N GLY A 314 -10.19 45.84 23.91
CA GLY A 314 -9.22 45.16 23.02
C GLY A 314 -8.82 43.71 23.33
N GLU A 315 -9.49 42.99 24.25
CA GLU A 315 -9.05 41.62 24.62
C GLU A 315 -9.32 40.55 23.55
N ALA A 316 -10.51 40.57 22.93
CA ALA A 316 -10.92 39.53 21.98
C ALA A 316 -9.98 39.36 20.77
N PRO A 317 -9.53 40.43 20.06
CA PRO A 317 -8.63 40.27 18.91
C PRO A 317 -7.22 39.80 19.32
N LYS A 318 -6.72 40.18 20.51
CA LYS A 318 -5.42 39.72 21.01
C LYS A 318 -5.43 38.21 21.29
N LYS A 319 -6.42 37.73 22.06
CA LYS A 319 -6.66 36.29 22.36
C LYS A 319 -6.72 35.39 21.12
N VAL A 320 -7.20 35.92 19.99
CA VAL A 320 -7.24 35.18 18.71
C VAL A 320 -5.86 35.11 18.06
N CYS A 321 -5.06 36.19 18.14
CA CYS A 321 -3.72 36.24 17.61
C CYS A 321 -2.75 35.32 18.35
N SER A 322 -2.74 35.34 19.69
CA SER A 322 -1.89 34.47 20.53
C SER A 322 -2.10 32.97 20.23
N LYS A 323 -3.38 32.56 20.10
CA LYS A 323 -3.75 31.18 19.72
C LYS A 323 -3.29 30.79 18.32
N MET A 324 -3.32 31.73 17.37
CA MET A 324 -2.88 31.52 16.00
C MET A 324 -1.36 31.32 15.90
N LEU A 325 -0.59 32.14 16.64
CA LEU A 325 0.86 32.01 16.74
C LEU A 325 1.26 30.68 17.39
N TRP A 326 0.59 30.30 18.48
CA TRP A 326 0.78 29.00 19.11
C TRP A 326 0.47 27.84 18.15
N ARG A 327 -0.60 27.92 17.36
CA ARG A 327 -0.92 26.92 16.33
C ARG A 327 0.14 26.83 15.24
N ALA A 328 0.66 27.97 14.76
CA ALA A 328 1.76 28.01 13.79
C ALA A 328 3.05 27.38 14.37
N PHE A 329 3.36 27.64 15.65
CA PHE A 329 4.49 27.03 16.36
C PHE A 329 4.32 25.51 16.52
N GLN A 330 3.13 25.06 16.91
CA GLN A 330 2.79 23.63 16.98
C GLN A 330 2.94 22.96 15.61
N PHE A 331 2.51 23.62 14.53
CA PHE A 331 2.71 23.10 13.18
C PHE A 331 4.20 22.99 12.83
N ALA A 332 5.00 24.03 13.08
CA ALA A 332 6.44 24.02 12.84
C ALA A 332 7.18 22.91 13.60
N PHE A 333 6.81 22.64 14.85
CA PHE A 333 7.36 21.52 15.62
C PHE A 333 6.98 20.14 15.06
N ARG A 334 5.76 19.98 14.52
CA ARG A 334 5.35 18.75 13.82
C ARG A 334 6.15 18.56 12.53
N VAL A 335 6.42 19.64 11.79
CA VAL A 335 7.24 19.62 10.58
C VAL A 335 8.71 19.31 10.90
N TYR A 336 9.30 19.95 11.93
CA TYR A 336 10.63 19.63 12.45
C TYR A 336 10.80 18.12 12.70
N THR A 337 9.85 17.54 13.43
CA THR A 337 9.85 16.11 13.79
C THR A 337 9.70 15.19 12.56
N PHE A 338 9.02 15.65 11.50
CA PHE A 338 8.83 14.91 10.25
C PHE A 338 10.05 14.99 9.32
N ALA A 339 10.62 16.19 9.18
CA ALA A 339 11.80 16.42 8.36
C ALA A 339 13.07 15.84 9.00
N GLY A 340 13.11 15.78 10.34
CA GLY A 340 14.31 15.42 11.11
C GLY A 340 15.20 16.62 11.45
N GLY A 341 14.72 17.84 11.24
CA GLY A 341 15.45 19.08 11.40
C GLY A 341 14.70 20.29 10.81
N HIS A 342 15.36 21.44 10.86
CA HIS A 342 14.96 22.70 10.25
C HIS A 342 16.18 23.28 9.50
N ASP A 343 15.93 24.14 8.52
CA ASP A 343 16.97 24.98 7.92
C ASP A 343 17.17 26.26 8.77
N ASP A 344 18.21 27.04 8.46
CA ASP A 344 18.54 28.27 9.21
C ASP A 344 17.39 29.29 9.23
N ARG A 345 16.56 29.32 8.16
CA ARG A 345 15.38 30.19 8.10
C ARG A 345 14.28 29.70 9.04
N ALA A 346 13.92 28.41 8.99
CA ALA A 346 12.90 27.85 9.87
C ALA A 346 13.30 27.94 11.35
N ASP A 347 14.56 27.70 11.69
CA ASP A 347 15.06 27.85 13.08
C ASP A 347 14.95 29.30 13.57
N LYS A 348 15.39 30.27 12.76
CA LYS A 348 15.25 31.71 13.07
C LYS A 348 13.79 32.13 13.26
N LEU A 349 12.90 31.70 12.36
CA LEU A 349 11.46 32.01 12.46
C LEU A 349 10.80 31.35 13.67
N THR A 350 11.20 30.12 14.00
CA THR A 350 10.70 29.40 15.18
C THR A 350 11.11 30.12 16.47
N ARG A 351 12.34 30.66 16.54
CA ARG A 351 12.80 31.50 17.67
C ARG A 351 12.07 32.84 17.77
N GLU A 352 11.89 33.55 16.64
CA GLU A 352 11.08 34.78 16.61
C GLU A 352 9.66 34.52 17.09
N LEU A 353 9.03 33.45 16.62
CA LEU A 353 7.67 33.06 16.99
C LEU A 353 7.56 32.69 18.47
N ALA A 354 8.54 31.97 19.03
CA ALA A 354 8.59 31.65 20.46
C ALA A 354 8.71 32.92 21.33
N HIS A 355 9.69 33.78 21.07
CA HIS A 355 9.87 35.05 21.78
C HIS A 355 8.61 35.93 21.73
N GLU A 356 7.97 35.99 20.57
CA GLU A 356 6.75 36.77 20.36
C GLU A 356 5.55 36.16 21.15
N ILE A 357 5.47 34.84 21.32
CA ILE A 357 4.47 34.20 22.20
C ILE A 357 4.78 34.45 23.69
N GLU A 358 6.05 34.40 24.09
CA GLU A 358 6.50 34.64 25.48
C GLU A 358 6.29 36.09 25.94
N THR A 359 6.44 37.05 25.02
CA THR A 359 6.25 38.49 25.31
C THR A 359 4.78 38.94 25.27
N ASP A 360 3.84 38.03 25.01
CA ASP A 360 2.41 38.30 25.02
C ASP A 360 1.88 38.33 26.48
N PRO A 361 1.35 39.47 26.99
CA PRO A 361 1.06 39.65 28.42
C PRO A 361 -0.04 38.74 29.02
N GLU A 362 -0.63 37.83 28.25
CA GLU A 362 -1.59 36.84 28.77
C GLU A 362 -0.94 35.67 29.54
N HIS A 363 0.38 35.48 29.44
CA HIS A 363 1.11 34.42 30.17
C HIS A 363 1.73 34.89 31.50
N GLN A 364 1.39 36.09 31.98
CA GLN A 364 1.99 36.72 33.16
C GLN A 364 1.07 36.79 34.40
N GLN A 365 0.09 35.88 34.50
CA GLN A 365 -0.81 35.69 35.65
C GLN A 365 -0.67 34.31 36.28
#